data_AF-A0A8T4REH7-F1
#
_entry.id   AF-A0A8T4REH7-F1
#
_cell.length_a   1.000
_cell.length_b   1.000
_cell.length_c   1.000
_cell.angle_alpha   90.00
_cell.angle_beta   90.00
_cell.angle_gamma   90.00
#
_symmetry.space_group_name_H-M   'P 1'
#
loop_
_entity.id
_entity.type
_entity.pdbx_description
1 polymer ?
#
loop_
_entity_poly.entity_id
_entity_poly.type
_entity_poly.pdbx_seq_one_letter_code
_entity_poly.pdbx_strand_id
1 'polypeptide(L)'
;MSKKDFSTSWKSSTSPRKQRKFRYNAPLHWKQKLLHAHLSPELRKKYVTRSLQIRKGDKVKIMRGQFAKKEGKVERIELKRLRVYVTGMNIIKKDGNKLLFPLSPEKLMITELDLTDKLRKEKLEQKKSGSKPQPKAVSKKAAAHKATTPKQTLKK
;
A
#
# COMPACT_ATOMS: atom_id res chain seq x y z
N MET A 1 38.47 -14.29 -6.10
CA MET A 1 37.05 -14.49 -5.74
C MET A 1 36.36 -13.13 -5.58
N SER A 2 35.44 -12.79 -6.49
CA SER A 2 34.65 -11.55 -6.41
C SER A 2 33.75 -11.60 -5.16
N LYS A 3 33.87 -10.61 -4.26
CA LYS A 3 32.93 -10.43 -3.15
C LYS A 3 31.58 -10.10 -3.76
N LYS A 4 30.60 -11.00 -3.64
CA LYS A 4 29.22 -10.71 -4.05
C LYS A 4 28.69 -9.52 -3.24
N ASP A 5 28.22 -8.49 -3.93
CA ASP A 5 27.67 -7.28 -3.31
C ASP A 5 26.38 -7.54 -2.51
N PHE A 6 25.69 -8.64 -2.83
CA PHE A 6 24.44 -9.08 -2.22
C PHE A 6 24.51 -10.57 -1.86
N SER A 7 24.04 -10.91 -0.67
CA SER A 7 23.91 -12.31 -0.23
C SER A 7 22.45 -12.71 -0.13
N THR A 8 22.08 -13.79 -0.82
CA THR A 8 20.73 -14.39 -0.77
C THR A 8 20.51 -15.19 0.52
N SER A 9 21.58 -15.63 1.20
CA SER A 9 21.48 -16.39 2.45
C SER A 9 21.24 -15.51 3.68
N TRP A 10 21.43 -14.20 3.55
CA TRP A 10 21.16 -13.26 4.63
C TRP A 10 19.66 -13.10 4.85
N LYS A 11 19.18 -13.54 6.03
CA LYS A 11 17.75 -13.53 6.39
C LYS A 11 17.34 -12.19 7.03
N SER A 12 18.02 -11.80 8.11
CA SER A 12 17.75 -10.56 8.83
C SER A 12 18.95 -10.17 9.72
N SER A 13 18.95 -8.92 10.19
CA SER A 13 19.88 -8.44 11.22
C SER A 13 19.30 -7.17 11.83
N THR A 14 19.47 -6.96 13.13
CA THR A 14 19.04 -5.75 13.83
C THR A 14 19.90 -4.53 13.46
N SER A 15 21.17 -4.74 13.10
CA SER A 15 22.10 -3.64 12.75
C SER A 15 21.61 -2.79 11.56
N PRO A 16 21.40 -1.47 11.74
CA PRO A 16 20.94 -0.58 10.67
C PRO A 16 21.90 -0.52 9.47
N ARG A 17 23.22 -0.61 9.72
CA ARG A 17 24.25 -0.59 8.67
C ARG A 17 24.07 -1.74 7.69
N LYS A 18 23.83 -2.96 8.21
CA LYS A 18 23.61 -4.16 7.39
C LYS A 18 22.30 -4.06 6.60
N GLN A 19 21.22 -3.58 7.22
CA GLN A 19 19.93 -3.38 6.55
C GLN A 19 19.99 -2.36 5.40
N ARG A 20 20.66 -1.22 5.61
CA ARG A 20 20.84 -0.19 4.57
C ARG A 20 21.65 -0.73 3.39
N LYS A 21 22.77 -1.42 3.68
CA LYS A 21 23.61 -2.06 2.66
C LYS A 21 22.83 -3.06 1.81
N PHE A 22 22.00 -3.90 2.45
CA PHE A 22 21.16 -4.86 1.74
C PHE A 22 20.18 -4.20 0.78
N ARG A 23 19.43 -3.18 1.23
CA ARG A 23 18.43 -2.51 0.37
C ARG A 23 19.08 -1.80 -0.82
N TYR A 24 20.25 -1.22 -0.63
CA TYR A 24 20.99 -0.53 -1.68
C TYR A 24 21.49 -1.52 -2.76
N ASN A 25 22.14 -2.60 -2.32
CA ASN A 25 22.75 -3.62 -3.19
C ASN A 25 21.76 -4.67 -3.72
N ALA A 26 20.50 -4.66 -3.29
CA ALA A 26 19.53 -5.67 -3.71
C ALA A 26 19.36 -5.74 -5.24
N PRO A 27 19.31 -6.95 -5.83
CA PRO A 27 19.03 -7.11 -7.25
C PRO A 27 17.56 -6.75 -7.56
N LEU A 28 17.24 -6.56 -8.84
CA LEU A 28 15.96 -5.98 -9.28
C LEU A 28 14.72 -6.75 -8.81
N HIS A 29 14.75 -8.08 -8.85
CA HIS A 29 13.62 -8.91 -8.42
C HIS A 29 13.37 -8.85 -6.91
N TRP A 30 14.40 -8.57 -6.09
CA TRP A 30 14.22 -8.28 -4.66
C TRP A 30 13.73 -6.85 -4.44
N LYS A 31 14.26 -5.87 -5.19
CA LYS A 31 13.79 -4.48 -5.17
C LYS A 31 12.30 -4.38 -5.53
N GLN A 32 11.83 -5.22 -6.44
CA GLN A 32 10.41 -5.34 -6.78
C GLN A 32 9.54 -5.67 -5.56
N LYS A 33 9.98 -6.57 -4.67
CA LYS A 33 9.26 -6.91 -3.44
C LYS A 33 9.23 -5.76 -2.42
N LEU A 34 10.11 -4.77 -2.56
CA LEU A 34 10.12 -3.57 -1.69
C LEU A 34 9.13 -2.49 -2.17
N LEU A 35 8.62 -2.58 -3.40
CA LEU A 35 7.70 -1.60 -4.01
C LEU A 35 6.23 -1.95 -3.72
N HIS A 36 5.88 -2.02 -2.44
CA HIS A 36 4.50 -2.24 -1.99
C HIS A 36 3.85 -0.92 -1.56
N ALA A 37 2.61 -0.69 -1.99
CA ALA A 37 1.76 0.40 -1.52
C ALA A 37 0.60 -0.13 -0.68
N HIS A 38 0.05 0.77 0.13
CA HIS A 38 -1.15 0.49 0.91
C HIS A 38 -2.37 0.34 0.01
N LEU A 39 -3.23 -0.64 0.27
CA LEU A 39 -4.54 -0.72 -0.40
C LEU A 39 -5.53 0.24 0.25
N SER A 40 -6.56 0.66 -0.51
CA SER A 40 -7.73 1.35 0.03
C SER A 40 -8.51 0.45 1.02
N PRO A 41 -9.27 1.01 1.97
CA PRO A 41 -10.04 0.22 2.92
C PRO A 41 -11.00 -0.79 2.26
N GLU A 42 -11.58 -0.43 1.12
CA GLU A 42 -12.46 -1.29 0.33
C GLU A 42 -11.71 -2.49 -0.26
N LEU A 43 -10.58 -2.24 -0.91
CA LEU A 43 -9.73 -3.29 -1.46
C LEU A 43 -9.14 -4.20 -0.37
N ARG A 44 -8.82 -3.63 0.81
CA ARG A 44 -8.37 -4.41 1.97
C ARG A 44 -9.44 -5.39 2.45
N LYS A 45 -10.71 -4.98 2.50
CA LYS A 45 -11.81 -5.88 2.87
C LYS A 45 -11.98 -6.99 1.82
N LYS A 46 -11.88 -6.66 0.53
CA LYS A 46 -12.07 -7.61 -0.58
C LYS A 46 -10.99 -8.69 -0.65
N TYR A 47 -9.72 -8.30 -0.50
CA TYR A 47 -8.56 -9.19 -0.68
C TYR A 47 -7.86 -9.58 0.62
N VAL A 48 -8.29 -9.04 1.77
CA VAL A 48 -7.78 -9.36 3.13
C VAL A 48 -6.27 -9.07 3.29
N THR A 49 -5.69 -8.28 2.40
CA THR A 49 -4.28 -7.87 2.45
C THR A 49 -4.13 -6.40 2.75
N ARG A 50 -3.13 -6.01 3.56
CA ARG A 50 -2.85 -4.60 3.89
C ARG A 50 -2.22 -3.82 2.73
N SER A 51 -1.34 -4.46 1.98
CA SER A 51 -0.54 -3.84 0.91
C SER A 51 -0.29 -4.79 -0.25
N LEU A 52 -0.05 -4.23 -1.43
CA LEU A 52 0.23 -4.97 -2.65
C LEU A 52 1.37 -4.30 -3.43
N GLN A 53 2.05 -5.09 -4.25
CA GLN A 53 3.04 -4.58 -5.19
C GLN A 53 2.36 -3.70 -6.25
N ILE A 54 2.86 -2.48 -6.41
CA ILE A 54 2.39 -1.51 -7.40
C ILE A 54 2.78 -1.99 -8.81
N ARG A 55 1.87 -1.82 -9.77
CA ARG A 55 2.14 -2.03 -11.19
C ARG A 55 1.74 -0.83 -12.03
N LYS A 56 2.31 -0.78 -13.23
CA LYS A 56 1.85 0.14 -14.28
C LYS A 56 0.37 -0.13 -14.51
N GLY A 57 -0.43 0.93 -14.62
CA GLY A 57 -1.87 0.82 -14.82
C GLY A 57 -2.72 0.94 -13.56
N ASP A 58 -2.16 0.72 -12.36
CA ASP A 58 -2.90 0.90 -11.11
C ASP A 58 -3.27 2.39 -10.91
N LYS A 59 -4.45 2.64 -10.34
CA LYS A 59 -4.84 4.00 -9.91
C LYS A 59 -4.43 4.18 -8.45
N VAL A 60 -3.76 5.30 -8.18
CA VAL A 60 -3.18 5.59 -6.88
C VAL A 60 -3.57 6.99 -6.41
N LYS A 61 -3.77 7.09 -5.11
CA LYS A 61 -3.94 8.33 -4.36
C LYS A 61 -2.69 8.61 -3.55
N ILE A 62 -2.25 9.87 -3.55
CA ILE A 62 -1.08 10.31 -2.81
C ILE A 62 -1.50 10.73 -1.41
N MET A 63 -0.93 10.12 -0.38
CA MET A 63 -1.29 10.36 1.02
C MET A 63 -0.50 11.51 1.64
N ARG A 64 0.77 11.71 1.25
CA ARG A 64 1.70 12.65 1.89
C ARG A 64 2.58 13.36 0.87
N GLY A 65 2.98 14.60 1.18
CA GLY A 65 3.88 15.42 0.37
C GLY A 65 3.16 16.52 -0.42
N GLN A 66 3.89 17.19 -1.32
CA GLN A 66 3.38 18.32 -2.12
C GLN A 66 2.14 17.99 -2.95
N PHE A 67 2.03 16.73 -3.41
CA PHE A 67 0.92 16.25 -4.24
C PHE A 67 -0.13 15.48 -3.44
N ALA A 68 -0.21 15.66 -2.11
CA ALA A 68 -1.18 14.97 -1.28
C ALA A 68 -2.62 15.18 -1.76
N LYS A 69 -3.47 14.17 -1.54
CA LYS A 69 -4.89 14.08 -1.94
C LYS A 69 -5.15 14.01 -3.44
N LYS A 70 -4.14 14.20 -4.29
CA LYS A 70 -4.27 13.99 -5.74
C LYS A 70 -4.28 12.51 -6.08
N GLU A 71 -4.99 12.20 -7.16
CA GLU A 71 -5.14 10.86 -7.69
C GLU A 71 -4.62 10.81 -9.13
N GLY A 72 -4.11 9.66 -9.54
CA GLY A 72 -3.59 9.46 -10.89
C GLY A 72 -3.27 8.00 -11.17
N LYS A 73 -2.98 7.70 -12.44
CA LYS A 73 -2.61 6.36 -12.89
C LYS A 73 -1.08 6.20 -12.83
N VAL A 74 -0.60 5.01 -12.47
CA VAL A 74 0.82 4.71 -12.48
C VAL A 74 1.30 4.51 -13.91
N GLU A 75 2.21 5.38 -14.36
CA GLU A 75 2.73 5.38 -15.72
C GLU A 75 4.02 4.56 -15.84
N ARG A 76 4.97 4.80 -14.93
CA ARG A 76 6.28 4.16 -14.93
C ARG A 76 6.70 3.78 -13.51
N ILE A 77 7.38 2.65 -13.39
CA ILE A 77 8.02 2.20 -12.15
C ILE A 77 9.50 2.03 -12.42
N GLU A 78 10.33 2.64 -11.58
CA GLU A 78 11.79 2.50 -11.65
C GLU A 78 12.29 1.69 -10.46
N LEU A 79 12.58 0.40 -10.71
CA LEU A 79 13.02 -0.54 -9.68
C LEU A 79 14.40 -0.17 -9.10
N LYS A 80 15.32 0.35 -9.93
CA LYS A 80 16.69 0.69 -9.52
C LYS A 80 16.70 1.71 -8.37
N ARG A 81 15.85 2.73 -8.49
CA ARG A 81 15.70 3.84 -7.53
C ARG A 81 14.53 3.67 -6.55
N LEU A 82 13.74 2.59 -6.69
CA LEU A 82 12.52 2.34 -5.92
C LEU A 82 11.52 3.52 -5.99
N ARG A 83 11.37 4.11 -7.19
CA ARG A 83 10.48 5.25 -7.45
C ARG A 83 9.32 4.87 -8.37
N VAL A 84 8.21 5.55 -8.17
CA VAL A 84 6.96 5.41 -8.94
C VAL A 84 6.63 6.76 -9.55
N TYR A 85 6.20 6.75 -10.80
CA TYR A 85 5.80 7.94 -11.55
C TYR A 85 4.32 7.84 -11.88
N VAL A 86 3.57 8.89 -11.53
CA VAL A 86 2.12 8.94 -11.61
C VAL A 86 1.73 10.06 -12.56
N THR A 87 0.78 9.77 -13.47
CA THR A 87 0.29 10.72 -14.46
C THR A 87 -0.26 11.98 -13.80
N GLY A 88 0.08 13.16 -14.34
CA GLY A 88 -0.39 14.45 -13.83
C GLY A 88 0.43 15.01 -12.66
N MET A 89 1.33 14.22 -12.07
CA MET A 89 2.24 14.68 -11.02
C MET A 89 3.54 15.13 -11.66
N ASN A 90 3.59 16.40 -12.05
CA ASN A 90 4.70 16.95 -12.83
C ASN A 90 5.47 18.04 -12.07
N ILE A 91 6.76 18.16 -12.41
CA ILE A 91 7.65 19.27 -12.11
C ILE A 91 7.87 20.02 -13.42
N ILE A 92 7.70 21.33 -13.40
CA ILE A 92 8.02 22.20 -14.54
C ILE A 92 9.49 22.61 -14.41
N LYS A 93 10.31 22.34 -15.43
CA LYS A 93 11.69 22.85 -15.49
C LYS A 93 11.70 24.34 -15.84
N LYS A 94 12.86 24.99 -15.65
CA LYS A 94 13.07 26.37 -16.11
C LYS A 94 12.77 26.54 -17.61
N ASP A 95 13.05 25.51 -18.40
CA ASP A 95 12.78 25.47 -19.84
C ASP A 95 11.29 25.25 -20.21
N GLY A 96 10.38 25.20 -19.23
CA GLY A 96 8.95 24.94 -19.44
C GLY A 96 8.55 23.47 -19.62
N ASN A 97 9.52 22.59 -19.88
CA ASN A 97 9.30 21.15 -20.02
C ASN A 97 8.77 20.50 -18.73
N LYS A 98 7.76 19.63 -18.87
CA LYS A 98 7.13 18.89 -17.75
C LYS A 98 7.79 17.53 -17.56
N LEU A 99 8.29 17.26 -16.35
CA LEU A 99 8.81 15.95 -15.95
C LEU A 99 7.95 15.34 -14.85
N LEU A 100 7.75 14.02 -14.89
CA LEU A 100 7.04 13.32 -13.82
C LEU A 100 7.82 13.35 -12.50
N PHE A 101 7.12 13.66 -11.41
CA PHE A 101 7.67 13.71 -10.06
C PHE A 101 7.89 12.28 -9.51
N PRO A 102 9.09 11.95 -8.99
CA PRO A 102 9.39 10.64 -8.45
C PRO A 102 8.77 10.44 -7.05
N LEU A 103 7.80 9.52 -6.96
CA LEU A 103 7.11 9.19 -5.71
C LEU A 103 7.67 7.92 -5.07
N SER A 104 7.61 7.86 -3.74
CA SER A 104 7.91 6.64 -2.97
C SER A 104 6.63 5.82 -2.79
N PRO A 105 6.68 4.48 -2.84
CA PRO A 105 5.49 3.62 -2.76
C PRO A 105 4.73 3.75 -1.43
N GLU A 106 5.44 4.00 -0.32
CA GLU A 106 4.85 4.17 1.01
C GLU A 106 3.93 5.38 1.12
N LYS A 107 4.12 6.39 0.26
CA LYS A 107 3.28 7.60 0.22
C LYS A 107 2.03 7.40 -0.62
N LEU A 108 1.86 6.23 -1.25
CA LEU A 108 0.77 5.92 -2.16
C LEU A 108 -0.24 4.97 -1.52
N MET A 109 -1.50 5.20 -1.86
CA MET A 109 -2.61 4.29 -1.59
C MET A 109 -3.22 3.87 -2.92
N ILE A 110 -3.29 2.57 -3.18
CA ILE A 110 -3.94 2.04 -4.39
C ILE A 110 -5.45 2.11 -4.19
N THR A 111 -6.13 2.81 -5.10
CA THR A 111 -7.59 2.95 -5.11
C THR A 111 -8.23 1.92 -6.02
N GLU A 112 -7.68 1.71 -7.21
CA GLU A 112 -8.14 0.73 -8.19
C GLU A 112 -6.95 -0.10 -8.71
N LEU A 113 -7.18 -1.39 -8.86
CA LEU A 113 -6.17 -2.35 -9.33
C LEU A 113 -6.34 -2.63 -10.81
N ASP A 114 -5.24 -2.63 -11.54
CA ASP A 114 -5.21 -3.23 -12.87
C ASP A 114 -5.12 -4.76 -12.74
N LEU A 115 -6.11 -5.46 -13.29
CA LEU A 115 -6.26 -6.92 -13.27
C LEU A 115 -6.19 -7.54 -14.66
N THR A 116 -5.67 -6.82 -15.65
CA THR A 116 -5.42 -7.34 -17.00
C THR A 116 -4.51 -8.57 -17.01
N ASP A 117 -3.51 -8.60 -16.12
CA ASP A 117 -2.60 -9.74 -15.94
C ASP A 117 -3.27 -10.89 -15.15
N LYS A 118 -3.48 -12.03 -15.82
CA LYS A 118 -4.05 -13.25 -15.23
C LYS A 118 -3.28 -13.72 -13.99
N LEU A 119 -1.95 -13.69 -14.03
CA LEU A 119 -1.10 -14.15 -12.92
C LEU A 119 -1.25 -13.26 -11.68
N ARG A 120 -1.55 -11.96 -11.87
CA ARG A 120 -1.81 -11.04 -10.76
C ARG A 120 -3.16 -11.34 -10.11
N LYS A 121 -4.18 -11.62 -10.92
CA LYS A 121 -5.52 -12.00 -10.45
C LYS A 121 -5.46 -13.30 -9.64
N GLU A 122 -4.84 -14.35 -10.19
CA GLU A 122 -4.66 -15.63 -9.51
C GLU A 122 -3.93 -15.48 -8.17
N LYS A 123 -2.83 -14.71 -8.12
CA LYS A 123 -2.09 -14.46 -6.87
C LYS A 123 -2.92 -13.71 -5.83
N LEU A 124 -3.82 -12.81 -6.26
CA LEU A 124 -4.72 -12.09 -5.36
C LEU A 124 -5.80 -13.03 -4.80
N GLU A 125 -6.34 -13.91 -5.64
CA GLU A 125 -7.34 -14.91 -5.24
C GLU A 125 -6.75 -15.97 -4.30
N GLN A 126 -5.54 -16.46 -4.56
CA GLN A 126 -4.81 -17.36 -3.66
C GLN A 126 -4.54 -16.73 -2.28
N LYS A 127 -4.17 -15.44 -2.25
CA LYS A 127 -4.00 -14.73 -0.97
C LYS A 127 -5.30 -14.62 -0.20
N LYS A 128 -6.41 -14.37 -0.90
CA LYS A 128 -7.74 -14.29 -0.31
C LYS A 128 -8.17 -15.63 0.30
N SER A 129 -7.89 -16.76 -0.36
CA SER A 129 -8.25 -18.10 0.16
C SER A 129 -7.40 -18.53 1.35
N GLY A 130 -6.10 -18.24 1.33
CA GLY A 130 -5.18 -18.58 2.42
C GLY A 130 -5.37 -17.73 3.69
N SER A 131 -6.08 -16.61 3.61
CA SER A 131 -6.24 -15.67 4.71
C SER A 131 -7.69 -15.54 5.19
N LYS A 132 -8.57 -16.55 5.02
CA LYS A 132 -9.94 -16.50 5.57
C LYS A 132 -9.88 -16.08 7.05
N PRO A 133 -10.31 -14.86 7.42
CA PRO A 133 -10.48 -14.51 8.80
C PRO A 133 -11.74 -15.23 9.27
N GLN A 134 -11.64 -16.02 10.33
CA GLN A 134 -12.83 -16.44 11.09
C GLN A 134 -13.68 -15.18 11.35
N PRO A 135 -14.98 -15.18 11.03
CA PRO A 135 -15.83 -14.05 11.40
C PRO A 135 -15.76 -13.90 12.91
N LYS A 136 -15.24 -12.77 13.41
CA LYS A 136 -15.39 -12.42 14.81
C LYS A 136 -16.89 -12.29 15.06
N ALA A 137 -17.47 -13.29 15.72
CA ALA A 137 -18.81 -13.22 16.28
C ALA A 137 -18.82 -12.04 17.27
N VAL A 138 -19.20 -10.85 16.79
CA VAL A 138 -19.54 -9.76 17.69
C VAL A 138 -20.92 -10.09 18.23
N SER A 139 -20.90 -10.66 19.43
CA SER A 139 -22.05 -10.90 20.29
C SER A 139 -22.97 -9.68 20.29
N LYS A 140 -24.22 -9.90 19.87
CA LYS A 140 -25.36 -9.04 20.16
C LYS A 140 -25.60 -9.00 21.68
N LYS A 141 -24.83 -8.22 22.43
CA LYS A 141 -25.11 -7.85 23.83
C LYS A 141 -24.61 -6.43 24.11
N ALA A 142 -25.30 -5.45 23.55
CA ALA A 142 -25.18 -4.04 23.94
C ALA A 142 -26.47 -3.25 23.66
N ALA A 143 -27.62 -3.91 23.76
CA ALA A 143 -28.94 -3.30 23.61
C ALA A 143 -29.84 -3.74 24.78
N ALA A 144 -29.45 -3.41 26.02
CA ALA A 144 -30.29 -3.60 27.20
C ALA A 144 -29.75 -2.87 28.46
N HIS A 145 -29.52 -1.55 28.42
CA HIS A 145 -29.41 -0.65 29.59
C HIS A 145 -29.47 0.80 29.02
N LYS A 146 -30.39 1.72 29.30
CA LYS A 146 -31.45 1.91 30.28
C LYS A 146 -32.64 2.58 29.57
N ALA A 147 -33.81 1.97 29.58
CA ALA A 147 -35.08 2.69 29.45
C ALA A 147 -35.68 2.75 30.85
N THR A 148 -35.53 3.88 31.52
CA THR A 148 -36.34 4.22 32.71
C THR A 148 -37.25 5.36 32.30
N THR A 149 -38.54 5.04 32.31
CA THR A 149 -39.73 5.84 31.98
C THR A 149 -39.84 7.12 32.83
N PRO A 150 -40.44 8.20 32.30
CA PRO A 150 -40.61 9.46 33.02
C PRO A 150 -41.73 9.33 34.07
N LYS A 151 -41.48 9.74 35.31
CA LYS A 151 -42.52 9.91 36.33
C LYS A 151 -43.07 11.33 36.24
N GLN A 152 -44.33 11.45 35.85
CA GLN A 152 -45.09 12.71 35.85
C GLN A 152 -45.38 13.17 37.30
N THR A 153 -45.10 14.46 37.54
CA THR A 153 -45.72 15.49 38.42
C THR A 153 -46.46 15.11 39.71
N LEU A 154 -46.27 15.92 40.76
CA LEU A 154 -47.36 16.47 41.59
C LEU A 154 -46.95 17.78 42.30
N LYS A 155 -47.91 18.72 42.28
CA LYS A 155 -47.89 20.08 42.86
C LYS A 155 -47.58 20.11 44.37
N LYS A 156 -46.85 21.14 44.81
CA LYS A 156 -47.28 22.07 45.86
C LYS A 156 -46.41 23.33 45.84
#